data_AF-A0A522FUD2-F1
#
_entry.id   AF-A0A522FUD2-F1
#
_cell.length_a   1.000
_cell.length_b   1.000
_cell.length_c   1.000
_cell.angle_alpha   90.00
_cell.angle_beta   90.00
_cell.angle_gamma   90.00
#
_symmetry.space_group_name_H-M   'P 1'
#
loop_
_entity.id
_entity.type
_entity.pdbx_description
1 polymer ?
#
loop_
_entity_poly.entity_id
_entity_poly.type
_entity_poly.pdbx_seq_one_letter_code
_entity_poly.pdbx_strand_id
1 'polypeptide(L)' 'MQSTMISDIIENFDSLSIEDKEYARELIEKNIIESKREKLVFRVSEAKANYAANKVKRGGMTKLKEDLDSD' A
#
# COMPACT_ATOMS: atom_id res chain seq x y z
N MET A 1 7.35 1.65 22.70
CA MET A 1 6.68 0.38 23.07
C MET A 1 6.63 -0.66 21.94
N GLN A 2 7.14 -0.41 20.73
CA GLN A 2 7.08 -1.40 19.63
C GLN A 2 8.27 -2.37 19.55
N SER A 3 9.44 -1.98 20.06
CA SER A 3 10.66 -2.78 19.90
C SER A 3 10.58 -4.15 20.57
N THR A 4 9.92 -4.25 21.73
CA THR A 4 9.81 -5.50 22.50
C THR A 4 8.99 -6.54 21.76
N MET A 5 7.90 -6.14 21.07
CA MET A 5 7.04 -7.08 20.35
C MET A 5 7.67 -7.66 19.08
N ILE A 6 8.51 -6.90 18.37
CA ILE A 6 9.17 -7.44 17.17
C ILE A 6 10.20 -8.50 17.56
N SER A 7 10.96 -8.27 18.63
CA SER A 7 11.92 -9.24 19.15
C SER A 7 11.24 -10.56 19.52
N ASP A 8 10.13 -10.50 20.24
CA ASP A 8 9.36 -11.70 20.60
C ASP A 8 8.84 -12.45 19.35
N ILE A 9 8.41 -11.73 18.32
CA ILE A 9 7.96 -12.35 17.05
C ILE A 9 9.12 -13.06 16.35
N ILE A 10 10.32 -12.46 16.33
CA ILE A 10 11.50 -13.06 15.70
C ILE A 10 11.93 -14.31 16.49
N GLU A 11 11.99 -14.24 17.82
CA GLU A 11 12.36 -15.39 18.65
C GLU A 11 11.38 -16.56 18.47
N ASN A 12 10.07 -16.27 18.43
CA ASN A 12 9.06 -17.28 18.14
C ASN A 12 9.18 -17.84 16.72
N PHE A 13 9.43 -16.99 15.72
CA PHE A 13 9.66 -17.44 14.34
C PHE A 13 10.88 -18.34 14.25
N ASP A 14 11.97 -18.03 14.95
CA ASP A 14 13.20 -18.82 14.94
C ASP A 14 13.02 -20.20 15.54
N SER A 15 12.10 -20.37 16.50
CA SER A 15 11.75 -21.66 17.10
C SER A 15 10.94 -22.59 16.17
N LEU A 16 10.39 -22.08 15.07
CA LEU A 16 9.57 -22.86 14.14
C LEU A 16 10.40 -23.85 13.31
N SER A 17 9.74 -24.92 12.87
CA SER A 17 10.26 -25.84 11.85
C SER A 17 10.52 -25.10 10.53
N ILE A 18 11.27 -25.69 9.61
CA ILE A 18 11.53 -25.05 8.32
C ILE A 18 10.24 -24.91 7.51
N GLU A 19 9.36 -25.93 7.56
CA GLU A 19 8.07 -25.93 6.88
C GLU A 19 7.15 -24.81 7.43
N ASP A 20 7.10 -24.65 8.75
CA ASP A 20 6.29 -23.60 9.38
C ASP A 20 6.85 -22.20 9.11
N LYS A 21 8.17 -22.04 8.99
CA LYS A 21 8.82 -20.78 8.60
C LYS A 21 8.47 -20.40 7.17
N GLU A 22 8.46 -21.35 6.25
CA GLU A 22 8.03 -21.13 4.86
C GLU A 22 6.57 -20.69 4.80
N TYR A 23 5.70 -21.36 5.56
CA TYR A 23 4.29 -20.98 5.65
C TYR A 23 4.09 -19.58 6.24
N ALA A 24 4.79 -19.25 7.33
CA ALA A 24 4.74 -17.92 7.94
C ALA A 24 5.26 -16.83 6.98
N ARG A 25 6.29 -17.11 6.18
CA ARG A 25 6.76 -16.22 5.10
C ARG A 25 5.64 -15.93 4.10
N GLU A 26 4.95 -16.96 3.62
CA GLU A 26 3.85 -16.79 2.65
C GLU A 26 2.71 -15.94 3.23
N LEU A 27 2.37 -16.15 4.49
CA LEU A 27 1.35 -15.34 5.17
C LEU A 27 1.73 -13.86 5.27
N ILE A 28 2.98 -13.57 5.64
CA ILE A 28 3.49 -12.19 5.71
C ILE A 28 3.49 -11.54 4.33
N GLU A 29 3.96 -12.26 3.30
CA GLU A 29 3.97 -11.77 1.92
C GLU A 29 2.54 -11.46 1.44
N LYS A 30 1.59 -12.36 1.69
CA LYS A 30 0.18 -12.15 1.39
C LYS A 30 -0.37 -10.92 2.12
N ASN A 31 -0.08 -10.77 3.41
CA ASN A 31 -0.55 -9.62 4.20
C ASN A 31 -0.06 -8.29 3.61
N ILE A 32 1.22 -8.19 3.24
CA ILE A 32 1.79 -7.01 2.61
C ILE A 32 1.07 -6.68 1.29
N ILE A 33 0.78 -7.70 0.47
CA ILE A 33 0.06 -7.53 -0.79
C ILE A 33 -1.37 -7.01 -0.54
N GLU A 34 -2.08 -7.56 0.43
CA GLU A 34 -3.43 -7.10 0.79
C GLU A 34 -3.42 -5.66 1.32
N SER A 35 -2.48 -5.29 2.19
CA SER A 35 -2.36 -3.91 2.65
C SER A 35 -2.08 -2.93 1.51
N LYS A 36 -1.33 -3.33 0.48
CA LYS A 36 -1.14 -2.53 -0.74
C LYS A 36 -2.45 -2.41 -1.54
N ARG A 37 -3.22 -3.48 -1.65
CA ARG A 37 -4.53 -3.49 -2.33
C ARG A 37 -5.53 -2.57 -1.62
N GLU A 38 -5.60 -2.61 -0.30
CA GLU A 38 -6.46 -1.72 0.49
C GLU A 38 -6.13 -0.24 0.25
N LYS A 39 -4.84 0.11 0.25
CA LYS A 39 -4.40 1.48 -0.08
C LYS A 39 -4.82 1.90 -1.49
N LEU A 40 -4.73 0.98 -2.47
CA LEU A 40 -5.20 1.26 -3.83
C LEU A 40 -6.72 1.46 -3.88
N VAL A 41 -7.50 0.62 -3.18
CA VAL A 41 -8.96 0.76 -3.08
C VAL A 41 -9.34 2.12 -2.50
N PHE A 42 -8.66 2.56 -1.44
CA PHE A 42 -8.87 3.88 -0.86
C PHE A 42 -8.59 4.99 -1.87
N ARG A 43 -7.42 4.96 -2.53
CA ARG A 43 -7.04 5.96 -3.54
C ARG A 43 -8.00 6.02 -4.72
N VAL A 44 -8.48 4.86 -5.19
CA VAL A 44 -9.48 4.79 -6.26
C VAL A 44 -10.80 5.40 -5.81
N SER A 45 -11.24 5.13 -4.58
CA SER A 45 -12.46 5.69 -4.03
C SER A 45 -12.38 7.21 -3.89
N GLU A 46 -11.25 7.72 -3.40
CA GLU A 46 -10.96 9.15 -3.33
C GLU A 46 -10.96 9.80 -4.72
N ALA A 47 -10.27 9.20 -5.70
CA ALA A 47 -10.23 9.72 -7.07
C ALA A 47 -11.63 9.80 -7.70
N LYS A 48 -12.47 8.77 -7.50
CA LYS A 48 -13.87 8.76 -7.95
C LYS A 48 -14.69 9.85 -7.29
N ALA A 49 -14.54 10.03 -5.97
CA ALA A 49 -15.23 11.08 -5.23
C ALA A 49 -14.82 12.48 -5.71
N ASN A 50 -13.53 12.71 -5.93
CA ASN A 50 -13.01 13.97 -6.45
C ASN A 50 -13.52 14.26 -7.86
N TYR A 51 -13.56 13.24 -8.74
CA TYR A 51 -14.13 13.38 -10.07
C TYR A 51 -15.61 13.76 -10.02
N ALA A 52 -16.42 13.06 -9.21
CA ALA A 52 -17.84 13.35 -9.04
C ALA A 52 -18.09 14.75 -8.46
N ALA A 53 -17.22 15.20 -7.55
CA ALA A 53 -17.28 16.54 -6.97
C ALA A 53 -16.67 17.64 -7.88
N ASN A 54 -16.25 17.32 -9.11
CA ASN A 54 -15.50 18.21 -10.00
C ASN A 54 -14.22 18.83 -9.39
N LYS A 55 -13.66 18.20 -8.36
CA LYS A 55 -12.35 18.52 -7.77
C LYS A 55 -11.21 17.91 -8.58
N VAL A 56 -11.28 18.06 -9.89
CA VAL A 56 -10.31 17.51 -10.85
C VAL A 56 -9.95 18.59 -11.86
N LYS A 57 -8.68 18.61 -12.29
CA LYS A 57 -8.25 19.48 -13.37
C LYS A 57 -8.67 18.87 -14.70
N ARG A 58 -9.29 19.68 -15.56
CA ARG A 58 -9.72 19.30 -16.91
C ARG A 58 -9.02 20.21 -17.93
N GLY A 59 -8.64 19.65 -19.08
CA GLY A 59 -7.90 20.34 -20.13
C GLY A 59 -7.48 19.41 -21.26
N GLY A 60 -7.03 20.00 -22.37
CA GLY A 60 -6.37 19.29 -23.47
C GLY A 60 -4.85 19.30 -23.33
N MET A 61 -4.16 18.82 -24.36
CA MET A 61 -2.70 18.66 -24.37
C MET A 61 -1.92 19.94 -24.02
N THR A 62 -2.38 21.11 -24.49
CA THR A 62 -1.73 22.39 -24.20
C THR A 62 -1.71 22.69 -22.69
N LYS A 63 -2.84 22.51 -22.02
CA LYS A 63 -2.97 22.75 -20.57
C LYS A 63 -2.18 21.73 -19.75
N LEU A 64 -2.13 20.48 -20.21
CA LEU A 64 -1.27 19.47 -19.60
C LEU A 64 0.22 19.84 -19.73
N LYS A 65 0.64 20.36 -20.88
CA LYS A 65 2.02 20.79 -21.10
C LYS A 65 2.38 21.99 -20.20
N GLU A 66 1.51 22.98 -20.11
CA GLU A 66 1.69 24.12 -19.20
C GLU A 66 1.83 23.68 -17.75
N ASP A 67 1.00 22.72 -17.30
CA ASP A 67 1.05 22.19 -15.95
C ASP A 67 2.37 21.48 -15.65
N LEU A 68 2.86 20.64 -16.58
CA LEU A 68 4.12 19.90 -16.42
C LEU A 68 5.34 20.81 -16.48
N ASP A 69 5.30 21.88 -17.27
CA ASP A 69 6.39 22.86 -17.38
C ASP A 69 6.41 23.82 -16.16
N SER A 70 5.37 23.83 -15.31
CA SER A 70 5.21 24.73 -14.15
C SER A 70 5.36 24.05 -12.78
N ASP A 71 5.49 22.71 -12.73
CA ASP A 71 5.79 21.91 -11.53
C ASP A 71 7.31 21.84 -11.26
#